data_AF-A0A6S6R4B6-F1
#
_entry.id   AF-A0A6S6R4B6-F1
#
_cell.length_a   1.000
_cell.length_b   1.000
_cell.length_c   1.000
_cell.angle_alpha   90.00
_cell.angle_beta   90.00
_cell.angle_gamma   90.00
#
_symmetry.space_group_name_H-M   'P 1'
#
loop_
_entity.id
_entity.type
_entity.pdbx_description
1 polymer ?
#
loop_
_entity_poly.entity_id
_entity_poly.type
_entity_poly.pdbx_seq_one_letter_code
_entity_poly.pdbx_strand_id
1 'polypeptide(L)'
;MKKNLRVLFMFTVGAIILFLLIFAFPIVMTAIFFTPYVKSALILLIFISIVLKNKLSWKNSVVFVVGIFSLVGMLMDTAGNPIYNKPLAVIVSSVGELNIESKTYNYAPGEYSITDYISIIKSEGEVVNLHIILLYLYRFVQYIILYSIVATLLGLLVRRMPDNKIPLVPVVEEVTPELNQRIQEEKRRREEEKKNRLTLSVEVKDTVIQLKKTENSIKAIKVIREHTDVSLAEAKKLLDELED
;
A
#
# COMPACT_ATOMS: atom_id res chain seq x y z
N MET A 1 39.52 15.02 29.49
CA MET A 1 39.73 13.63 29.01
C MET A 1 38.50 12.95 28.39
N LYS A 2 37.28 13.04 28.95
CA LYS A 2 36.10 12.33 28.43
C LYS A 2 35.71 12.67 26.97
N LYS A 3 35.90 13.92 26.52
CA LYS A 3 35.53 14.37 25.17
C LYS A 3 36.42 13.74 24.07
N ASN A 4 37.74 13.73 24.28
CA ASN A 4 38.68 13.14 23.32
C ASN A 4 38.53 11.62 23.22
N LEU A 5 38.26 10.94 24.35
CA LEU A 5 37.97 9.50 24.35
C LEU A 5 36.66 9.17 23.59
N ARG A 6 35.65 10.03 23.68
CA ARG A 6 34.38 9.90 22.94
C ARG A 6 34.57 10.08 21.44
N VAL A 7 35.41 11.05 21.04
CA VAL A 7 35.79 11.27 19.64
C VAL A 7 36.57 10.09 19.09
N LEU A 8 37.57 9.61 19.83
CA LEU A 8 38.35 8.42 19.44
C LEU A 8 37.44 7.20 19.28
N PHE A 9 36.54 6.95 20.23
CA PHE A 9 35.58 5.86 20.15
C PHE A 9 34.67 5.94 18.92
N MET A 10 34.13 7.12 18.60
CA MET A 10 33.33 7.31 17.37
C MET A 10 34.14 7.03 16.11
N PHE A 11 35.41 7.45 16.07
CA PHE A 11 36.32 7.12 14.96
C PHE A 11 36.60 5.63 14.86
N THR A 12 36.84 4.93 15.97
CA THR A 12 37.07 3.49 15.98
C THR A 12 35.83 2.73 15.53
N VAL A 13 34.64 3.09 16.01
CA VAL A 13 33.37 2.50 15.57
C VAL A 13 33.15 2.78 14.08
N GLY A 14 33.37 4.01 13.63
CA GLY A 14 33.27 4.37 12.21
C GLY A 14 34.24 3.57 11.33
N ALA A 15 35.49 3.40 11.76
CA ALA A 15 36.49 2.60 11.06
C ALA A 15 36.14 1.12 11.02
N ILE A 16 35.59 0.55 12.11
CA ILE A 16 35.10 -0.83 12.13
C ILE A 16 33.92 -1.00 11.18
N ILE A 17 32.96 -0.06 11.16
CA ILE A 17 31.83 -0.09 10.24
C ILE A 17 32.32 -0.01 8.79
N LEU A 18 33.28 0.88 8.49
CA LEU A 18 33.86 1.01 7.15
C LEU A 18 34.61 -0.26 6.74
N PHE A 19 35.40 -0.85 7.66
CA PHE A 19 36.10 -2.12 7.42
C PHE A 19 35.11 -3.26 7.15
N LEU A 20 34.05 -3.37 7.96
CA LEU A 20 32.97 -4.33 7.75
C LEU A 20 32.27 -4.08 6.42
N LEU A 21 32.03 -2.84 6.02
CA LEU A 21 31.48 -2.54 4.70
C LEU A 21 32.43 -3.01 3.59
N ILE A 22 33.72 -2.69 3.64
CA ILE A 22 34.66 -3.05 2.58
C ILE A 22 34.81 -4.58 2.43
N PHE A 23 34.88 -5.32 3.54
CA PHE A 23 35.14 -6.76 3.51
C PHE A 23 33.87 -7.62 3.54
N ALA A 24 32.86 -7.24 4.31
CA ALA A 24 31.62 -8.01 4.38
C ALA A 24 30.70 -7.72 3.18
N PHE A 25 30.73 -6.52 2.58
CA PHE A 25 29.87 -6.21 1.44
C PHE A 25 30.12 -7.15 0.24
N PRO A 26 31.36 -7.38 -0.23
CA PRO A 26 31.60 -8.33 -1.31
C PRO A 26 31.13 -9.75 -0.98
N ILE A 27 31.30 -10.20 0.27
CA ILE A 27 30.86 -11.52 0.73
C ILE A 27 29.33 -11.59 0.71
N VAL A 28 28.65 -10.58 1.22
CA VAL A 28 27.18 -10.49 1.21
C VAL A 28 26.66 -10.42 -0.21
N MET A 29 27.25 -9.62 -1.08
CA MET A 29 26.87 -9.55 -2.49
C MET A 29 27.08 -10.89 -3.20
N THR A 30 28.21 -11.56 -2.95
CA THR A 30 28.46 -12.91 -3.47
C THR A 30 27.39 -13.88 -2.97
N ALA A 31 27.07 -13.86 -1.69
CA ALA A 31 26.01 -14.71 -1.14
C ALA A 31 24.64 -14.39 -1.76
N ILE A 32 24.30 -13.11 -1.98
CA ILE A 32 23.03 -12.71 -2.60
C ILE A 32 22.94 -13.18 -4.05
N PHE A 33 24.03 -13.12 -4.83
CA PHE A 33 24.00 -13.48 -6.25
C PHE A 33 24.18 -14.96 -6.53
N PHE A 34 25.02 -15.66 -5.76
CA PHE A 34 25.41 -17.04 -6.06
C PHE A 34 24.71 -18.07 -5.20
N THR A 35 24.03 -17.67 -4.13
CA THR A 35 23.35 -18.61 -3.23
C THR A 35 21.82 -18.50 -3.40
N PRO A 36 21.14 -19.55 -3.91
CA PRO A 36 19.73 -19.48 -4.33
C PRO A 36 18.75 -19.05 -3.23
N TYR A 37 19.04 -19.40 -1.97
CA TYR A 37 18.13 -19.15 -0.84
C TYR A 37 18.38 -17.83 -0.11
N VAL A 38 19.47 -17.12 -0.39
CA VAL A 38 19.81 -15.90 0.37
C VAL A 38 18.82 -14.78 0.06
N LYS A 39 18.38 -14.65 -1.20
CA LYS A 39 17.39 -13.64 -1.61
C LYS A 39 16.05 -13.85 -0.89
N SER A 40 15.48 -15.06 -0.94
CA SER A 40 14.21 -15.35 -0.27
C SER A 40 14.30 -15.18 1.25
N ALA A 41 15.41 -15.62 1.87
CA ALA A 41 15.62 -15.44 3.30
C ALA A 41 15.71 -13.96 3.70
N LEU A 42 16.47 -13.16 2.95
CA LEU A 42 16.62 -11.72 3.20
C LEU A 42 15.28 -10.99 3.10
N ILE A 43 14.52 -11.25 2.03
CA ILE A 43 13.21 -10.63 1.82
C ILE A 43 12.24 -11.04 2.95
N LEU A 44 12.27 -12.30 3.38
CA LEU A 44 11.47 -12.78 4.51
C LEU A 44 11.85 -12.09 5.84
N LEU A 45 13.13 -11.90 6.12
CA LEU A 45 13.58 -11.19 7.31
C LEU A 45 13.12 -9.72 7.32
N ILE A 46 13.18 -9.05 6.17
CA ILE A 46 12.68 -7.68 6.02
C ILE A 46 11.17 -7.65 6.26
N PHE A 47 10.42 -8.58 5.67
CA PHE A 47 8.97 -8.72 5.88
C PHE A 47 8.62 -8.89 7.36
N ILE A 48 9.27 -9.84 8.05
CA ILE A 48 9.06 -10.09 9.48
C ILE A 48 9.33 -8.83 10.29
N SER A 49 10.44 -8.14 10.00
CA SER A 49 10.83 -6.90 10.69
C SER A 49 9.78 -5.80 10.53
N ILE A 50 9.23 -5.62 9.32
CA ILE A 50 8.20 -4.62 9.04
C ILE A 50 6.89 -4.97 9.77
N VAL A 51 6.47 -6.23 9.73
CA VAL A 51 5.23 -6.69 10.38
C VAL A 51 5.33 -6.50 11.89
N LEU A 52 6.45 -6.88 12.51
CA LEU A 52 6.65 -6.74 13.95
C LEU A 52 6.80 -5.28 14.38
N LYS A 53 7.64 -4.49 13.69
CA LYS A 53 7.89 -3.07 14.02
C LYS A 53 6.61 -2.25 13.95
N ASN A 54 5.80 -2.46 12.92
CA ASN A 54 4.56 -1.72 12.71
C ASN A 54 3.32 -2.42 13.28
N LYS A 55 3.50 -3.55 13.99
CA LYS A 55 2.42 -4.32 14.62
C LYS A 55 1.27 -4.61 13.64
N LEU A 56 1.63 -5.02 12.43
CA LEU A 56 0.65 -5.26 11.38
C LEU A 56 -0.13 -6.54 11.65
N SER A 57 -1.43 -6.50 11.35
CA SER A 57 -2.32 -7.65 11.42
C SER A 57 -3.33 -7.61 10.28
N TRP A 58 -4.09 -8.70 10.13
CA TRP A 58 -5.20 -8.83 9.18
C TRP A 58 -6.29 -7.76 9.35
N LYS A 59 -6.32 -7.06 10.50
CA LYS A 59 -7.29 -5.98 10.76
C LYS A 59 -6.87 -4.61 10.22
N ASN A 60 -5.56 -4.33 10.14
CA ASN A 60 -5.09 -2.97 9.88
C ASN A 60 -4.52 -2.78 8.47
N SER A 61 -3.65 -3.65 7.97
CA SER A 61 -3.01 -3.47 6.65
C SER A 61 -2.12 -4.64 6.18
N VAL A 62 -2.02 -5.76 6.91
CA VAL A 62 -1.02 -6.80 6.56
C VAL A 62 -1.22 -7.38 5.15
N VAL A 63 -2.46 -7.37 4.64
CA VAL A 63 -2.81 -7.80 3.27
C VAL A 63 -1.98 -7.07 2.21
N PHE A 64 -1.84 -5.74 2.33
CA PHE A 64 -1.07 -4.95 1.38
C PHE A 64 0.42 -5.29 1.44
N VAL A 65 0.95 -5.49 2.64
CA VAL A 65 2.36 -5.87 2.83
C VAL A 65 2.62 -7.26 2.27
N VAL A 66 1.71 -8.21 2.49
CA VAL A 66 1.77 -9.55 1.86
C VAL A 66 1.78 -9.42 0.33
N GLY A 67 0.87 -8.62 -0.25
CA GLY A 67 0.82 -8.43 -1.70
C GLY A 67 2.10 -7.84 -2.29
N ILE A 68 2.63 -6.77 -1.69
CA ILE A 68 3.88 -6.12 -2.12
C ILE A 68 5.05 -7.09 -2.01
N PHE A 69 5.22 -7.75 -0.87
CA PHE A 69 6.33 -8.69 -0.68
C PHE A 69 6.23 -9.92 -1.56
N SER A 70 5.02 -10.34 -1.93
CA SER A 70 4.82 -11.43 -2.88
C SER A 70 5.25 -11.04 -4.30
N LEU A 71 4.93 -9.82 -4.73
CA LEU A 71 5.42 -9.26 -6.00
C LEU A 71 6.96 -9.14 -6.00
N VAL A 72 7.54 -8.58 -4.94
CA VAL A 72 9.00 -8.43 -4.82
C VAL A 72 9.69 -9.80 -4.80
N GLY A 73 9.18 -10.75 -4.02
CA GLY A 73 9.70 -12.12 -3.95
C GLY A 73 9.67 -12.81 -5.31
N MET A 74 8.54 -12.70 -6.03
CA MET A 74 8.40 -13.21 -7.39
C MET A 74 9.46 -12.66 -8.35
N LEU A 75 9.74 -11.35 -8.30
CA LEU A 75 10.69 -10.69 -9.20
C LEU A 75 12.15 -10.99 -8.85
N MET A 76 12.47 -11.10 -7.55
CA MET A 76 13.85 -11.26 -7.08
C MET A 76 14.31 -12.72 -7.03
N ASP A 77 13.40 -13.68 -6.86
CA ASP A 77 13.70 -15.09 -6.65
C ASP A 77 12.90 -16.00 -7.61
N THR A 78 13.25 -15.89 -8.89
CA THR A 78 12.66 -16.69 -9.98
C THR A 78 13.09 -18.16 -9.91
N ALA A 79 14.38 -18.40 -9.68
CA ALA A 79 14.97 -19.72 -9.50
C ALA A 79 14.38 -20.46 -8.28
N GLY A 80 13.97 -19.70 -7.26
CA GLY A 80 13.51 -20.21 -5.98
C GLY A 80 14.64 -20.83 -5.18
N ASN A 81 14.25 -21.58 -4.17
CA ASN A 81 15.17 -22.37 -3.35
C ASN A 81 14.73 -23.84 -3.31
N PRO A 82 15.60 -24.76 -2.84
CA PRO A 82 15.28 -26.18 -2.80
C PRO A 82 13.98 -26.51 -2.05
N ILE A 83 13.61 -25.72 -1.04
CA ILE A 83 12.36 -25.91 -0.29
C ILE A 83 11.16 -25.48 -1.14
N TYR A 84 11.25 -24.33 -1.79
CA TYR A 84 10.20 -23.73 -2.61
C TYR A 84 9.99 -24.49 -3.93
N ASN A 85 11.00 -25.23 -4.37
CA ASN A 85 10.95 -25.99 -5.62
C ASN A 85 10.35 -27.39 -5.42
N LYS A 86 10.25 -27.90 -4.19
CA LYS A 86 9.64 -29.21 -3.92
C LYS A 86 8.18 -29.30 -4.37
N PRO A 87 7.28 -28.36 -4.06
CA PRO A 87 5.90 -28.44 -4.55
C PRO A 87 5.84 -28.40 -6.08
N LEU A 88 6.67 -27.59 -6.73
CA LEU A 88 6.76 -27.55 -8.19
C LEU A 88 7.23 -28.89 -8.76
N ALA A 89 8.26 -29.50 -8.16
CA ALA A 89 8.77 -30.82 -8.55
C ALA A 89 7.68 -31.89 -8.45
N VAL A 90 6.83 -31.85 -7.42
CA VAL A 90 5.68 -32.76 -7.29
C VAL A 90 4.66 -32.52 -8.41
N ILE A 91 4.34 -31.27 -8.73
CA ILE A 91 3.38 -30.93 -9.79
C ILE A 91 3.87 -31.46 -11.15
N VAL A 92 5.16 -31.31 -11.46
CA VAL A 92 5.72 -31.71 -12.76
C VAL A 92 6.19 -33.17 -12.80
N SER A 93 6.16 -33.89 -11.68
CA SER A 93 6.67 -35.27 -11.57
C SER A 93 6.03 -36.27 -12.54
N SER A 94 4.79 -36.02 -12.96
CA SER A 94 4.09 -36.83 -13.98
C SER A 94 4.66 -36.66 -15.39
N VAL A 95 5.36 -35.55 -15.64
CA VAL A 95 5.95 -35.19 -16.94
C VAL A 95 7.45 -35.48 -16.96
N GLY A 96 8.13 -35.30 -15.83
CA GLY A 96 9.57 -35.56 -15.70
C GLY A 96 10.17 -34.99 -14.42
N GLU A 97 11.50 -34.91 -14.37
CA GLU A 97 12.24 -34.37 -13.23
C GLU A 97 12.53 -32.88 -13.40
N LEU A 98 12.28 -32.10 -12.35
CA LEU A 98 12.59 -30.68 -12.33
C LEU A 98 14.10 -30.48 -12.22
N ASN A 99 14.69 -29.85 -13.23
CA ASN A 99 16.10 -29.49 -13.28
C ASN A 99 16.26 -27.97 -13.25
N ILE A 100 17.23 -27.48 -12.47
CA ILE A 100 17.53 -26.06 -12.31
C ILE A 100 19.01 -25.87 -12.63
N GLU A 101 19.28 -25.21 -13.75
CA GLU A 101 20.63 -24.98 -14.25
C GLU A 101 20.95 -23.48 -14.20
N SER A 102 21.96 -23.11 -13.42
CA SER A 102 22.48 -21.73 -13.40
C SER A 102 23.61 -21.61 -14.42
N LYS A 103 23.42 -20.75 -15.42
CA LYS A 103 24.47 -20.44 -16.41
C LYS A 103 25.00 -19.03 -16.19
N THR A 104 26.32 -18.94 -16.09
CA THR A 104 27.04 -17.66 -16.04
C THR A 104 27.54 -17.32 -17.44
N TYR A 105 26.99 -16.27 -18.02
CA TYR A 105 27.44 -15.72 -19.30
C TYR A 105 28.38 -14.55 -19.07
N ASN A 106 29.46 -14.50 -19.83
CA ASN A 106 30.36 -13.35 -19.92
C ASN A 106 30.07 -12.65 -21.24
N TYR A 107 29.40 -11.50 -21.18
CA TYR A 107 29.01 -10.74 -22.38
C TYR A 107 30.10 -9.76 -22.83
N ALA A 108 30.90 -9.25 -21.88
CA ALA A 108 32.02 -8.36 -22.12
C ALA A 108 33.05 -8.47 -20.97
N PRO A 109 34.31 -8.05 -21.16
CA PRO A 109 35.32 -8.08 -20.11
C PRO A 109 34.84 -7.37 -18.83
N GLY A 110 34.58 -8.14 -17.77
CA GLY A 110 34.08 -7.62 -16.49
C GLY A 110 32.56 -7.61 -16.34
N GLU A 111 31.80 -7.95 -17.38
CA GLU A 111 30.33 -8.02 -17.36
C GLU A 111 29.84 -9.47 -17.38
N TYR A 112 29.26 -9.88 -16.25
CA TYR A 112 28.71 -11.22 -16.06
C TYR A 112 27.20 -11.15 -15.87
N SER A 113 26.50 -12.10 -16.48
CA SER A 113 25.09 -12.34 -16.22
C SER A 113 24.90 -13.76 -15.73
N ILE A 114 24.21 -13.91 -14.62
CA ILE A 114 23.82 -15.20 -14.07
C ILE A 114 22.35 -15.37 -14.41
N THR A 115 22.04 -16.40 -15.20
CA THR A 115 20.66 -16.73 -15.58
C THR A 115 20.35 -18.15 -15.14
N ASP A 116 19.27 -18.30 -14.38
CA ASP A 116 18.77 -19.59 -13.94
C ASP A 116 17.72 -20.11 -14.92
N TYR A 117 17.93 -21.32 -15.43
CA TYR A 117 17.03 -22.02 -16.33
C TYR A 117 16.34 -23.15 -15.58
N ILE A 118 15.00 -23.08 -15.50
CA ILE A 118 14.18 -24.13 -14.93
C ILE A 118 13.59 -24.96 -16.07
N SER A 119 13.94 -26.23 -16.11
CA SER A 119 13.54 -27.19 -17.13
C SER A 119 13.00 -28.48 -16.52
N ILE A 120 12.30 -29.26 -17.33
CA ILE A 120 11.80 -30.58 -16.99
C ILE A 120 12.52 -31.57 -17.90
N ILE A 121 13.22 -32.54 -17.31
CA ILE A 121 13.88 -33.62 -18.03
C ILE A 121 12.91 -34.81 -18.06
N LYS A 122 12.44 -35.18 -19.25
CA LYS A 122 11.58 -36.36 -19.42
C LYS A 122 12.40 -37.65 -19.33
N SER A 123 11.72 -38.77 -19.11
CA SER A 123 12.34 -40.12 -19.09
C SER A 123 13.07 -40.49 -20.38
N GLU A 124 12.69 -39.90 -21.51
CA GLU A 124 13.29 -40.12 -22.83
C GLU A 124 14.53 -39.23 -23.09
N GLY A 125 14.90 -38.36 -22.14
CA GLY A 125 16.03 -37.43 -22.26
C GLY A 125 15.67 -36.09 -22.93
N GLU A 126 14.41 -35.92 -23.35
CA GLU A 126 13.93 -34.64 -23.87
C GLU A 126 13.87 -33.58 -22.74
N VAL A 127 14.41 -32.39 -23.01
CA VAL A 127 14.41 -31.25 -22.08
C VAL A 127 13.32 -30.26 -22.49
N VAL A 128 12.34 -30.07 -21.62
CA VAL A 128 11.24 -29.12 -21.84
C VAL A 128 11.41 -27.92 -20.92
N ASN A 129 11.47 -26.72 -21.49
CA ASN A 129 11.56 -25.49 -20.71
C ASN A 129 10.19 -25.08 -20.16
N LEU A 130 10.14 -24.70 -18.88
CA LEU A 130 8.94 -24.14 -18.29
C LEU A 130 8.71 -22.72 -18.81
N HIS A 131 7.47 -22.43 -19.22
CA HIS A 131 7.14 -21.09 -19.70
C HIS A 131 7.30 -20.06 -18.58
N ILE A 132 8.06 -18.99 -18.84
CA ILE A 132 8.48 -18.03 -17.83
C ILE A 132 7.30 -17.35 -17.12
N ILE A 133 6.22 -17.04 -17.84
CA ILE A 133 5.00 -16.45 -17.26
C ILE A 133 4.34 -17.38 -16.25
N LEU A 134 4.26 -18.69 -16.54
CA LEU A 134 3.69 -19.67 -15.63
C LEU A 134 4.55 -19.83 -14.38
N LEU A 135 5.88 -19.80 -14.55
CA LEU A 135 6.80 -19.83 -13.43
C LEU A 135 6.61 -18.60 -12.53
N TYR A 136 6.54 -17.40 -13.08
CA TYR A 136 6.29 -16.17 -12.32
C TYR A 136 4.95 -16.23 -11.58
N LEU A 137 3.89 -16.69 -12.23
CA LEU A 137 2.59 -16.84 -11.59
C LEU A 137 2.63 -17.85 -10.44
N TYR A 138 3.27 -19.00 -10.66
CA TYR A 138 3.50 -19.99 -9.61
C TYR A 138 4.27 -19.40 -8.43
N ARG A 139 5.35 -18.66 -8.69
CA ARG A 139 6.14 -17.97 -7.64
C ARG A 139 5.30 -16.97 -6.87
N PHE A 140 4.51 -16.18 -7.55
CA PHE A 140 3.63 -15.20 -6.92
C PHE A 140 2.66 -15.87 -5.94
N VAL A 141 1.99 -16.93 -6.38
CA VAL A 141 1.07 -17.72 -5.53
C VAL A 141 1.82 -18.33 -4.34
N GLN A 142 3.00 -18.90 -4.60
CA GLN A 142 3.85 -19.46 -3.55
C GLN A 142 4.23 -18.42 -2.48
N TYR A 143 4.67 -17.23 -2.87
CA TYR A 143 5.01 -16.17 -1.92
C TYR A 143 3.79 -15.62 -1.19
N ILE A 144 2.63 -15.51 -1.84
CA ILE A 144 1.37 -15.15 -1.17
C ILE A 144 1.08 -16.14 -0.05
N ILE A 145 1.15 -17.45 -0.33
CA ILE A 145 0.86 -18.48 0.67
C ILE A 145 1.87 -18.39 1.82
N LEU A 146 3.17 -18.32 1.51
CA LEU A 146 4.23 -18.21 2.50
C LEU A 146 4.02 -17.00 3.42
N TYR A 147 3.90 -15.80 2.85
CA TYR A 147 3.78 -14.58 3.63
C TYR A 147 2.45 -14.51 4.39
N SER A 148 1.37 -15.12 3.87
CA SER A 148 0.10 -15.23 4.60
C SER A 148 0.22 -16.13 5.83
N ILE A 149 0.90 -17.28 5.71
CA ILE A 149 1.17 -18.17 6.84
C ILE A 149 2.01 -17.44 7.89
N VAL A 150 3.13 -16.83 7.46
CA VAL A 150 4.02 -16.08 8.35
C VAL A 150 3.30 -14.91 9.01
N ALA A 151 2.54 -14.12 8.27
CA ALA A 151 1.75 -13.01 8.80
C ALA A 151 0.74 -13.47 9.86
N THR A 152 0.11 -14.64 9.66
CA THR A 152 -0.84 -15.21 10.62
C THR A 152 -0.15 -15.60 11.92
N LEU A 153 1.02 -16.26 11.83
CA LEU A 153 1.83 -16.61 12.99
C LEU A 153 2.33 -15.36 13.73
N LEU A 154 2.82 -14.36 13.00
CA LEU A 154 3.26 -13.09 13.58
C LEU A 154 2.10 -12.31 14.21
N GLY A 155 0.89 -12.38 13.63
CA GLY A 155 -0.29 -11.74 14.18
C GLY A 155 -0.64 -12.22 15.59
N LEU A 156 -0.37 -13.50 15.90
CA LEU A 156 -0.51 -14.04 17.25
C LEU A 156 0.49 -13.40 18.24
N LEU A 157 1.72 -13.16 17.78
CA LEU A 157 2.77 -12.51 18.58
C LEU A 157 2.46 -11.02 18.78
N VAL A 158 2.10 -10.32 17.70
CA VAL A 158 1.76 -8.89 17.70
C VAL A 158 0.60 -8.61 18.66
N ARG A 159 -0.41 -9.48 18.72
CA ARG A 159 -1.54 -9.35 19.65
C ARG A 159 -1.13 -9.35 21.13
N ARG A 160 0.00 -9.98 21.46
CA ARG A 160 0.54 -10.02 22.83
C ARG A 160 1.44 -8.84 23.16
N MET A 161 1.83 -8.05 22.17
CA MET A 161 2.71 -6.90 22.40
C MET A 161 1.91 -5.73 22.97
N PRO A 162 2.43 -5.01 23.99
CA PRO A 162 1.76 -3.86 24.57
C PRO A 162 1.54 -2.78 23.51
N ASP A 163 0.34 -2.21 23.47
CA ASP A 163 0.00 -1.14 22.53
C ASP A 163 0.57 0.19 23.05
N ASN A 164 1.83 0.48 22.73
CA ASN A 164 2.44 1.79 22.96
C ASN A 164 1.85 2.82 21.97
N LYS A 165 0.55 3.07 22.06
CA LYS A 165 -0.02 4.30 21.50
C LYS A 165 0.36 5.40 22.47
N ILE A 166 1.22 6.31 22.03
CA ILE A 166 1.38 7.59 22.69
C ILE A 166 -0.03 8.21 22.66
N PRO A 167 -0.66 8.50 23.81
CA PRO A 167 -1.94 9.17 23.80
C PRO A 167 -1.74 10.46 23.00
N LEU A 168 -2.52 10.62 21.94
CA LEU A 168 -2.68 11.92 21.32
C LEU A 168 -3.23 12.79 22.43
N VAL A 169 -2.38 13.62 23.02
CA VAL A 169 -2.84 14.67 23.92
C VAL A 169 -3.75 15.51 23.01
N PRO A 170 -5.07 15.54 23.25
CA PRO A 170 -5.91 16.47 22.51
C PRO A 170 -5.30 17.83 22.82
N VAL A 171 -4.78 18.49 21.79
CA VAL A 171 -4.38 19.89 21.91
C VAL A 171 -5.69 20.62 22.12
N VAL A 172 -6.09 20.75 23.38
CA VAL A 172 -7.15 21.65 23.79
C VAL A 172 -6.51 23.03 23.64
N GLU A 173 -6.51 23.55 22.42
CA GLU A 173 -6.38 24.99 22.24
C GLU A 173 -7.54 25.59 23.02
N GLU A 174 -7.23 26.23 24.16
CA GLU A 174 -8.21 27.02 24.88
C GLU A 174 -8.74 28.06 23.89
N VAL A 175 -9.98 27.85 23.45
CA VAL A 175 -10.61 28.73 22.46
C VAL A 175 -10.77 30.09 23.14
N THR A 176 -9.86 31.01 22.81
CA THR A 176 -9.90 32.37 23.34
C THR A 176 -11.24 33.01 22.99
N PRO A 177 -11.79 33.87 23.87
CA PRO A 177 -13.09 34.51 23.64
C PRO A 177 -13.14 35.27 22.30
N GLU A 178 -12.01 35.79 21.82
CA GLU A 178 -11.89 36.42 20.49
C GLU A 178 -12.09 35.42 19.34
N LEU A 179 -11.54 34.20 19.45
CA LEU A 179 -11.69 33.17 18.42
C LEU A 179 -13.14 32.67 18.35
N ASN A 180 -13.81 32.53 19.49
CA ASN A 180 -15.24 32.21 19.56
C ASN A 180 -16.11 33.30 18.92
N GLN A 181 -15.80 34.58 19.16
CA GLN A 181 -16.50 35.69 18.51
C GLN A 181 -16.33 35.66 16.99
N ARG A 182 -15.10 35.45 16.49
CA ARG A 182 -14.85 35.31 15.04
C ARG A 182 -15.57 34.11 14.43
N ILE A 183 -15.62 32.97 15.13
CA ILE A 183 -16.35 31.78 14.67
C ILE A 183 -17.86 32.06 14.62
N GLN A 184 -18.42 32.76 15.60
CA GLN A 184 -19.83 33.11 15.63
C GLN A 184 -20.19 34.13 14.54
N GLU A 185 -19.34 35.12 14.31
CA GLU A 185 -19.51 36.12 13.25
C GLU A 185 -19.43 35.49 11.85
N GLU A 186 -18.45 34.61 11.63
CA GLU A 186 -18.30 33.87 10.36
C GLU A 186 -19.51 32.93 10.12
N LYS A 187 -20.02 32.28 11.18
CA LYS A 187 -21.27 31.49 11.08
C LYS A 187 -22.47 32.36 10.71
N ARG A 188 -22.61 33.53 11.34
CA ARG A 188 -23.71 34.46 11.06
C ARG A 188 -23.64 34.98 9.62
N ARG A 189 -22.45 35.33 9.13
CA ARG A 189 -22.24 35.74 7.73
C ARG A 189 -22.66 34.64 6.76
N ARG A 190 -22.28 33.38 7.03
CA ARG A 190 -22.66 32.23 6.18
C ARG A 190 -24.16 31.96 6.20
N GLU A 191 -24.84 32.17 7.32
CA GLU A 191 -26.30 32.03 7.42
C GLU A 191 -27.03 33.16 6.67
N GLU A 192 -26.54 34.40 6.78
CA GLU A 192 -27.06 35.55 6.04
C GLU A 192 -26.86 35.38 4.51
N GLU A 193 -25.67 34.94 4.07
CA GLU A 193 -25.40 34.61 2.67
C GLU A 193 -26.31 33.48 2.16
N LYS A 194 -26.53 32.43 2.97
CA LYS A 194 -27.43 31.33 2.60
C LYS A 194 -28.88 31.81 2.49
N LYS A 195 -29.33 32.69 3.39
CA LYS A 195 -30.69 33.26 3.36
C LYS A 195 -30.91 34.15 2.13
N ASN A 196 -29.90 34.95 1.76
CA ASN A 196 -29.95 35.81 0.57
C ASN A 196 -29.99 35.00 -0.73
N ARG A 197 -29.31 33.84 -0.80
CA ARG A 197 -29.39 32.93 -1.96
C ARG A 197 -30.76 32.27 -2.15
N LEU A 198 -31.52 32.13 -1.06
CA LEU A 198 -32.84 31.49 -1.04
C LEU A 198 -34.00 32.48 -1.26
N THR A 199 -33.71 33.78 -1.41
CA THR A 199 -34.76 34.80 -1.53
C THR A 199 -35.12 35.03 -3.00
N LEU A 200 -36.27 34.50 -3.43
CA LEU A 200 -36.85 34.78 -4.75
C LEU A 200 -37.45 36.20 -4.78
N SER A 201 -37.28 36.92 -5.89
CA SER A 201 -37.96 38.19 -6.13
C SER A 201 -39.49 37.99 -6.23
N VAL A 202 -40.27 39.03 -5.95
CA VAL A 202 -41.74 38.97 -5.91
C VAL A 202 -42.32 38.48 -7.25
N GLU A 203 -41.81 39.01 -8.36
CA GLU A 203 -42.24 38.63 -9.73
C GLU A 203 -41.96 37.15 -10.07
N VAL A 204 -40.82 36.63 -9.61
CA VAL A 204 -40.45 35.21 -9.84
C VAL A 204 -41.29 34.29 -8.96
N LYS A 205 -41.61 34.71 -7.73
CA LYS A 205 -42.53 33.96 -6.84
C LYS A 205 -43.92 33.83 -7.45
N ASP A 206 -44.49 34.90 -7.96
CA ASP A 206 -45.82 34.88 -8.58
C ASP A 206 -45.87 33.94 -9.80
N THR A 207 -44.80 33.97 -10.60
CA THR A 207 -44.63 33.07 -11.75
C THR A 207 -44.53 31.61 -11.32
N VAL A 208 -43.75 31.32 -10.27
CA VAL A 208 -43.59 29.97 -9.71
C VAL A 208 -44.90 29.45 -9.11
N ILE A 209 -45.69 30.30 -8.43
CA ILE A 209 -47.01 29.94 -7.88
C ILE A 209 -48.01 29.63 -8.99
N GLN A 210 -48.05 30.44 -10.06
CA GLN A 210 -48.91 30.15 -11.23
C GLN A 210 -48.52 28.82 -11.91
N LEU A 211 -47.22 28.54 -12.03
CA LEU A 211 -46.73 27.27 -12.58
C LEU A 211 -47.04 26.07 -11.68
N LYS A 212 -47.08 26.26 -10.35
CA LYS A 212 -47.53 25.25 -9.39
C LYS A 212 -49.03 24.97 -9.52
N LYS A 213 -49.87 26.01 -9.65
CA LYS A 213 -51.34 25.90 -9.84
C LYS A 213 -51.74 25.20 -11.15
N THR A 214 -50.90 25.30 -12.18
CA THR A 214 -51.11 24.64 -13.48
C THR A 214 -50.46 23.26 -13.57
N GLU A 215 -50.13 22.64 -12.42
CA GLU A 215 -49.48 21.33 -12.28
C GLU A 215 -48.12 21.18 -13.00
N ASN A 216 -47.48 22.28 -13.38
CA ASN A 216 -46.22 22.26 -14.12
C ASN A 216 -44.99 22.41 -13.21
N SER A 217 -44.88 21.49 -12.24
CA SER A 217 -43.86 21.49 -11.19
C SER A 217 -42.42 21.46 -11.73
N ILE A 218 -42.18 20.79 -12.86
CA ILE A 218 -40.85 20.73 -13.49
C ILE A 218 -40.41 22.10 -14.00
N LYS A 219 -41.32 22.86 -14.63
CA LYS A 219 -41.02 24.23 -15.09
C LYS A 219 -40.86 25.18 -13.91
N ALA A 220 -41.67 25.04 -12.86
CA ALA A 220 -41.54 25.83 -11.64
C ALA A 220 -40.15 25.65 -10.97
N ILE A 221 -39.67 24.40 -10.84
CA ILE A 221 -38.33 24.11 -10.32
C ILE A 221 -37.23 24.71 -11.21
N LYS A 222 -37.41 24.70 -12.54
CA LYS A 222 -36.46 25.30 -13.49
C LYS A 222 -36.35 26.81 -13.29
N VAL A 223 -37.48 27.50 -13.15
CA VAL A 223 -37.54 28.95 -12.92
C VAL A 223 -36.86 29.33 -11.60
N ILE A 224 -37.08 28.56 -10.53
CA ILE A 224 -36.40 28.78 -9.23
C ILE A 224 -34.88 28.69 -9.42
N ARG A 225 -34.38 27.63 -10.08
CA ARG A 225 -32.93 27.42 -10.29
C ARG A 225 -32.28 28.41 -11.25
N GLU A 226 -33.03 29.02 -12.15
CA GLU A 226 -32.52 30.05 -13.05
C GLU A 226 -32.34 31.39 -12.32
N HIS A 227 -33.11 31.62 -11.25
CA HIS A 227 -33.09 32.87 -10.48
C HIS A 227 -32.46 32.72 -9.09
N THR A 228 -32.04 31.50 -8.71
CA THR A 228 -31.35 31.19 -7.46
C THR A 228 -30.25 30.14 -7.69
N ASP A 229 -29.09 30.30 -7.07
CA ASP A 229 -27.94 29.39 -7.21
C ASP A 229 -28.07 28.18 -6.27
N VAL A 230 -29.21 27.49 -6.35
CA VAL A 230 -29.58 26.39 -5.45
C VAL A 230 -29.59 25.04 -6.17
N SER A 231 -29.32 23.99 -5.41
CA SER A 231 -29.36 22.63 -5.93
C SER A 231 -30.79 22.18 -6.30
N LEU A 232 -30.93 21.13 -7.11
CA LEU A 232 -32.25 20.61 -7.52
C LEU A 232 -33.12 20.20 -6.31
N ALA A 233 -32.50 19.63 -5.29
CA ALA A 233 -33.18 19.22 -4.06
C ALA A 233 -33.69 20.44 -3.27
N GLU A 234 -32.89 21.51 -3.19
CA GLU A 234 -33.27 22.75 -2.51
C GLU A 234 -34.35 23.52 -3.30
N ALA A 235 -34.27 23.56 -4.63
CA ALA A 235 -35.30 24.17 -5.47
C ALA A 235 -36.67 23.48 -5.33
N LYS A 236 -36.67 22.14 -5.22
CA LYS A 236 -37.89 21.38 -4.95
C LYS A 236 -38.46 21.70 -3.56
N LYS A 237 -37.61 21.75 -2.54
CA LYS A 237 -38.01 22.12 -1.17
C LYS A 237 -38.60 23.52 -1.11
N LEU A 238 -38.02 24.49 -1.81
CA LEU A 238 -38.56 25.85 -1.94
C LEU A 238 -39.91 25.88 -2.65
N LEU A 239 -40.10 25.09 -3.71
CA LEU A 239 -41.40 24.99 -4.38
C LEU A 239 -42.47 24.39 -3.45
N ASP A 240 -42.10 23.40 -2.65
CA ASP A 240 -42.99 22.75 -1.70
C ASP A 240 -43.36 23.71 -0.55
N GLU A 241 -42.41 24.52 -0.05
CA GLU A 241 -42.59 25.53 1.00
C GLU A 241 -43.38 26.78 0.55
N LEU A 242 -43.49 27.03 -0.77
CA LEU A 242 -44.38 28.06 -1.32
C LEU A 242 -45.83 27.54 -1.35
N GLU A 243 -46.50 27.56 -0.21
CA GLU A 243 -47.96 27.38 -0.10
C GLU A 243 -48.71 28.68 -0.43
N ASP A 244 -49.97 28.54 -0.87
CA ASP A 244 -50.90 29.66 -1.14
C ASP A 244 -51.16 30.53 0.10
#